data_AF-A0A0B8QJI9-F1
#
_entry.id   AF-A0A0B8QJI9-F1
#
_cell.length_a   1.000
_cell.length_b   1.000
_cell.length_c   1.000
_cell.angle_alpha   90.00
_cell.angle_beta   90.00
_cell.angle_gamma   90.00
#
_symmetry.space_group_name_H-M   'P 1'
#
loop_
_entity.id
_entity.type
_entity.pdbx_description
1 polymer ?
#
loop_
_entity_poly.entity_id
_entity_poly.type
_entity_poly.pdbx_seq_one_letter_code
_entity_poly.pdbx_strand_id
1 'polypeptide(L)' 'MKGNAQKVRRLYNGKVLAGFAGGTADAFTLFERFESKLQMHQGHLTRAAVELAKDWRSDRALRRLEAC' A
#
# COMPACT_ATOMS: atom_id res chain seq x y z
N MET A 1 15.91 16.51 -15.21
CA MET A 1 16.27 15.10 -14.98
C MET A 1 15.81 14.67 -13.58
N LYS A 2 14.63 14.05 -13.43
CA LYS A 2 14.17 13.43 -12.16
C LYS A 2 13.17 12.30 -12.49
N GLY A 3 13.57 11.36 -13.35
CA GLY A 3 12.73 10.26 -13.82
C GLY A 3 12.84 8.97 -13.01
N ASN A 4 13.71 8.93 -11.98
CA ASN A 4 14.01 7.69 -11.25
C ASN A 4 13.26 7.59 -9.92
N ALA A 5 11.98 7.95 -9.90
CA ALA A 5 11.13 7.59 -8.78
C ALA A 5 10.96 6.07 -8.78
N GLN A 6 11.64 5.37 -7.87
CA GLN A 6 11.43 3.94 -7.65
C GLN A 6 10.03 3.73 -7.06
N LYS A 7 9.05 3.73 -7.96
CA LYS A 7 7.63 3.50 -7.66
C LYS A 7 7.35 2.04 -7.32
N VAL A 8 8.31 1.15 -7.55
CA VAL A 8 8.19 -0.29 -7.40
C VAL A 8 9.11 -0.75 -6.27
N ARG A 9 8.53 -1.36 -5.24
CA ARG A 9 9.25 -1.93 -4.10
C ARG A 9 8.99 -3.44 -4.04
N ARG A 10 10.04 -4.20 -3.73
CA ARG A 10 9.95 -5.63 -3.45
C ARG A 10 9.62 -5.82 -1.97
N LEU A 11 8.57 -6.60 -1.70
CA LEU A 11 8.09 -6.93 -0.36
C LEU A 11 8.14 -8.45 -0.17
N TYR A 12 8.10 -8.87 1.09
CA TYR A 12 8.05 -10.30 1.46
C TYR A 12 9.21 -11.10 0.86
N ASN A 13 10.45 -10.74 1.21
CA ASN A 13 11.69 -11.36 0.71
C ASN A 13 11.79 -11.42 -0.84
N GLY A 14 11.17 -10.46 -1.54
CA GLY A 14 11.19 -10.41 -3.01
C GLY A 14 10.23 -11.38 -3.69
N LYS A 15 9.36 -12.07 -2.93
CA LYS A 15 8.27 -12.88 -3.49
C LYS A 15 7.14 -12.02 -4.03
N VAL A 16 7.04 -10.75 -3.61
CA VAL A 16 5.97 -9.85 -4.01
C VAL A 16 6.56 -8.55 -4.54
N LEU A 17 6.12 -8.14 -5.73
CA LEU A 17 6.38 -6.81 -6.29
C LEU A 17 5.13 -5.94 -6.07
N ALA A 18 5.30 -4.78 -5.44
CA ALA A 18 4.22 -3.80 -5.34
C ALA A 18 4.70 -2.46 -5.91
N GLY A 19 3.83 -1.80 -6.67
CA GLY A 19 4.14 -0.52 -7.31
C GLY A 19 3.02 0.49 -7.10
N PHE A 20 3.37 1.74 -6.79
CA PHE A 20 2.41 2.82 -6.59
C PHE A 20 2.61 3.95 -7.61
N ALA A 21 1.51 4.41 -8.22
CA ALA A 21 1.55 5.42 -9.27
C ALA A 21 1.32 6.87 -8.78
N GLY A 22 1.12 7.10 -7.48
CA GLY A 22 0.82 8.41 -6.89
C GLY A 22 1.99 9.09 -6.15
N GLY A 23 1.66 10.03 -5.26
CA GLY A 23 2.63 10.77 -4.45
C GLY A 23 3.45 9.87 -3.53
N THR A 24 4.73 10.20 -3.33
CA THR A 24 5.68 9.39 -2.56
C THR A 24 5.23 9.18 -1.11
N ALA A 25 4.55 10.16 -0.50
CA ALA A 25 4.09 10.09 0.89
C ALA A 25 3.04 8.98 1.10
N ASP A 26 1.98 8.94 0.28
CA ASP A 26 0.96 7.89 0.37
C ASP A 26 1.51 6.51 0.01
N ALA A 27 2.51 6.45 -0.87
CA ALA A 27 3.16 5.20 -1.26
C ALA A 27 3.84 4.51 -0.07
N PHE A 28 4.56 5.25 0.77
CA PHE A 28 5.24 4.68 1.95
C PHE A 28 4.24 4.07 2.94
N THR A 29 3.19 4.82 3.29
CA THR A 29 2.15 4.35 4.23
C THR A 29 1.43 3.11 3.70
N LEU A 30 1.13 3.07 2.40
CA LEU A 30 0.50 1.90 1.78
C LEU A 30 1.39 0.66 1.80
N PHE A 31 2.70 0.82 1.56
CA PHE A 31 3.64 -0.30 1.63
C PHE A 31 3.72 -0.88 3.05
N GLU A 32 3.79 -0.05 4.08
CA GLU A 32 3.78 -0.51 5.48
C GLU A 32 2.48 -1.23 5.85
N ARG A 33 1.32 -0.67 5.50
CA ARG A 33 0.02 -1.33 5.74
C ARG A 33 -0.09 -2.66 4.99
N PHE A 34 0.37 -2.70 3.74
CA PHE A 34 0.34 -3.93 2.94
C PHE A 34 1.28 -5.00 3.50
N GLU A 35 2.48 -4.63 3.94
CA GLU A 35 3.42 -5.56 4.56
C GLU A 35 2.86 -6.18 5.84
N SER A 36 2.22 -5.35 6.69
CA SER A 36 1.54 -5.82 7.90
C SER A 36 0.41 -6.81 7.59
N LYS A 37 -0.46 -6.49 6.62
CA LYS A 37 -1.53 -7.41 6.17
C LYS A 37 -0.97 -8.69 5.57
N LEU A 38 0.12 -8.60 4.81
CA LEU A 38 0.75 -9.76 4.18
C LEU A 38 1.38 -10.69 5.22
N GLN A 39 1.98 -10.15 6.28
CA GLN A 39 2.43 -10.94 7.44
C GLN A 39 1.26 -11.61 8.16
N MET A 40 0.17 -10.89 8.45
CA MET A 40 -1.01 -11.44 9.12
C MET A 40 -1.68 -12.56 8.32
N HIS A 41 -1.65 -12.49 6.99
CA HIS A 41 -2.23 -13.49 6.11
C HIS A 41 -1.22 -14.54 5.61
N GLN A 42 -0.05 -14.67 6.26
CA GLN A 42 0.98 -15.66 5.92
C GLN A 42 1.39 -15.67 4.44
N GLY A 43 1.48 -14.49 3.82
CA GLY A 43 1.84 -14.36 2.40
C GLY A 43 0.68 -14.55 1.41
N HIS A 44 -0.57 -14.63 1.89
CA HIS A 44 -1.74 -14.74 1.01
C HIS A 44 -2.06 -13.40 0.34
N LEU A 45 -1.42 -13.16 -0.81
CA LEU A 45 -1.42 -11.89 -1.53
C LEU A 45 -2.82 -11.35 -1.84
N THR A 46 -3.70 -12.20 -2.39
CA THR A 46 -5.05 -11.82 -2.80
C THR A 46 -5.88 -11.33 -1.60
N ARG A 47 -5.76 -12.01 -0.46
CA ARG A 47 -6.50 -11.65 0.76
C ARG A 47 -5.96 -10.36 1.38
N ALA A 48 -4.63 -10.22 1.43
CA ALA A 48 -3.98 -9.00 1.89
C ALA A 48 -4.33 -7.78 1.01
N ALA A 49 -4.40 -7.95 -0.31
CA ALA A 49 -4.76 -6.88 -1.25
C ALA A 49 -6.23 -6.46 -1.10
N VAL A 50 -7.16 -7.40 -0.92
CA VAL A 50 -8.58 -7.12 -0.70
C VAL A 50 -8.80 -6.38 0.62
N GLU A 51 -8.14 -6.83 1.70
CA GLU A 51 -8.20 -6.19 3.01
C GLU A 51 -7.63 -4.76 2.99
N LEU A 52 -6.47 -4.57 2.36
CA LEU A 52 -5.88 -3.24 2.18
C LEU A 52 -6.82 -2.33 1.37
N ALA A 53 -7.41 -2.82 0.29
CA ALA A 53 -8.31 -2.02 -0.55
C ALA A 53 -9.58 -1.57 0.19
N LYS A 54 -10.11 -2.43 1.07
CA LYS A 54 -11.24 -2.09 1.95
C LYS A 54 -10.84 -1.00 2.94
N ASP A 55 -9.74 -1.21 3.66
CA ASP A 55 -9.21 -0.27 4.66
C ASP A 55 -8.88 1.09 4.03
N TRP A 56 -8.25 1.09 2.86
CA TRP A 56 -7.89 2.30 2.11
C TRP A 56 -9.10 3.12 1.67
N ARG A 57 -10.19 2.46 1.24
CA ARG A 57 -11.44 3.15 0.90
C ARG A 57 -12.04 3.85 2.13
N SER A 58 -12.01 3.20 3.29
CA SER A 58 -12.50 3.78 4.54
C SER A 58 -11.61 4.94 5.01
N ASP A 59 -10.29 4.80 4.94
CA ASP A 59 -9.33 5.84 5.32
C ASP A 59 -9.52 7.10 4.47
N ARG A 60 -9.71 6.95 3.15
CA ARG A 60 -9.98 8.08 2.25
C ARG A 60 -11.34 8.75 2.52
N ALA A 61 -12.34 7.97 2.93
CA ALA A 61 -13.63 8.53 3.34
C ALA A 61 -13.50 9.34 4.64
N LEU A 62 -12.74 8.82 5.62
CA LEU A 62 -12.42 9.53 6.87
C LEU A 62 -11.63 10.81 6.62
N ARG A 63 -10.56 10.75 5.81
CA ARG A 63 -9.70 11.90 5.52
C ARG A 63 -10.44 13.04 4.79
N ARG A 64 -11.57 12.73 4.14
CA ARG A 64 -12.44 13.74 3.51
C ARG A 64 -13.43 14.36 4.49
N LEU A 65 -13.81 13.65 5.55
CA LEU A 65 -14.69 14.14 6.62
C LEU A 65 -13.97 15.09 7.57
N GLU A 66 -12.68 14.88 7.83
CA GLU A 66 -11.88 15.71 8.75
C GLU A 66 -11.28 16.98 8.10
N ALA A 67 -11.54 17.21 6.81
CA ALA A 67 -11.01 18.36 6.06
C ALA A 67 -12.05 19.50 5.87
N CYS A 68 -13.08 19.57 6.72
CA CYS A 68 -14.13 20.61 6.71
C CYS A 68 -13.91 21.67 7.79
#